data_AF-A0A811RHV5-F1
#
_entry.id   AF-A0A811RHV5-F1
#
_cell.length_a   1.000
_cell.length_b   1.000
_cell.length_c   1.000
_cell.angle_alpha   90.00
_cell.angle_beta   90.00
_cell.angle_gamma   90.00
#
_symmetry.space_group_name_H-M   'P 1'
#
loop_
_entity.id
_entity.type
_entity.pdbx_description
1 polymer ?
#
loop_
_entity_poly.entity_id
_entity_poly.type
_entity_poly.pdbx_seq_one_letter_code
_entity_poly.pdbx_strand_id
1 'polypeptide(L)'
;MLLQRRQRSCQTGDCGGALSCTLSGQPPMTLAEFTIIGGSQDFYDISVIDGYNLAMRFSCSTGVTLNCGSSSCPDAYLFPNDNTKTHACNGNSNYQVTFCP
;
A
#
# COMPACT_ATOMS: atom_id res chain seq x y z
N MET A 1 -3.61 -7.22 13.12
CA MET A 1 -2.31 -7.46 13.78
C MET A 1 -2.54 -8.28 15.05
N LEU A 2 -2.36 -9.59 15.00
CA LEU A 2 -2.42 -10.46 16.19
C LEU A 2 -1.01 -10.50 16.81
N LEU A 3 -0.82 -9.76 17.90
CA LEU A 3 0.42 -9.76 18.69
C LEU A 3 0.43 -10.95 19.66
N GLN A 4 1.00 -12.08 19.26
CA GLN A 4 1.49 -13.07 20.22
C GLN A 4 2.90 -12.65 20.68
N ARG A 5 3.01 -12.22 21.93
CA ARG A 5 4.20 -11.64 22.59
C ARG A 5 5.37 -12.62 22.80
N ARG A 6 5.84 -13.35 21.77
CA ARG A 6 7.08 -14.14 21.81
C ARG A 6 7.85 -14.31 20.50
N GLN A 7 7.48 -13.61 19.43
CA GLN A 7 8.27 -13.60 18.21
C GLN A 7 8.59 -12.17 17.81
N ARG A 8 9.88 -11.86 17.69
CA ARG A 8 10.38 -10.66 17.01
C ARG A 8 10.16 -10.81 15.50
N SER A 9 8.98 -11.24 15.06
CA SER A 9 8.66 -11.44 13.65
C SER A 9 7.15 -11.36 13.43
N CYS A 10 6.74 -10.83 12.29
CA CYS A 10 5.34 -10.79 11.88
C CYS A 10 4.98 -11.98 10.98
N GLN A 11 3.71 -12.40 10.99
CA GLN A 11 3.22 -13.46 10.10
C GLN A 11 3.19 -13.01 8.62
N THR A 12 2.96 -11.72 8.37
CA THR A 12 2.97 -11.08 7.04
C THR A 12 3.62 -9.71 7.16
N GLY A 13 4.32 -9.25 6.11
CA GLY A 13 4.93 -7.92 6.10
C GLY A 13 6.05 -7.74 7.12
N ASP A 14 6.69 -8.82 7.57
CA ASP A 14 7.84 -8.72 8.48
C ASP A 14 9.00 -8.00 7.80
N CYS A 15 9.61 -7.04 8.48
CA CYS A 15 10.71 -6.24 7.93
C CYS A 15 12.03 -6.51 8.67
N GLY A 16 12.34 -7.80 8.89
CA GLY A 16 13.55 -8.24 9.59
C GLY A 16 13.38 -8.28 11.11
N GLY A 17 12.17 -8.56 11.59
CA GLY A 17 11.83 -8.60 13.00
C GLY A 17 11.88 -7.26 13.73
N ALA A 18 11.96 -6.17 12.98
CA ALA A 18 11.97 -4.81 13.49
C ALA A 18 10.53 -4.29 13.69
N LEU A 19 10.32 -3.54 14.78
CA LEU A 19 9.09 -2.78 14.97
C LEU A 19 9.07 -1.51 14.09
N SER A 20 10.23 -0.89 13.90
CA SER A 20 10.42 0.27 13.04
C SER A 20 11.19 -0.17 11.79
N CYS A 21 10.46 -0.36 10.69
CA CYS A 21 11.03 -0.90 9.46
C CYS A 21 11.98 0.10 8.79
N THR A 22 13.14 -0.39 8.36
CA THR A 22 14.07 0.28 7.44
C THR A 22 14.23 -0.46 6.11
N LEU A 23 13.61 -1.65 6.02
CA LEU A 23 13.51 -2.50 4.85
C LEU A 23 12.03 -2.69 4.51
N SER A 24 11.75 -3.07 3.27
CA SER A 24 10.41 -3.51 2.87
C SER A 24 9.99 -4.76 3.66
N GLY A 25 8.67 -4.90 3.85
CA GLY A 25 8.11 -6.12 4.43
C GLY A 25 8.31 -7.34 3.52
N GLN A 26 8.23 -8.53 4.09
CA GLN A 26 8.20 -9.78 3.33
C GLN A 26 6.78 -10.10 2.83
N PRO A 27 6.61 -10.54 1.56
CA PRO A 27 5.35 -11.05 1.04
C PRO A 27 4.69 -12.13 1.92
N PRO A 28 3.35 -12.24 1.97
CA PRO A 28 2.39 -11.45 1.19
C PRO A 28 2.07 -10.10 1.82
N MET A 29 1.90 -9.07 0.99
CA MET A 29 1.58 -7.72 1.46
C MET A 29 0.81 -6.89 0.44
N THR A 30 -0.34 -6.36 0.85
CA THR A 30 -1.03 -5.29 0.11
C THR A 30 -0.26 -3.99 0.32
N LEU A 31 0.23 -3.40 -0.76
CA LEU A 31 1.07 -2.22 -0.75
C LEU A 31 0.28 -0.95 -1.09
N ALA A 32 0.47 0.11 -0.30
CA ALA A 32 0.16 1.48 -0.69
C ALA A 32 1.46 2.11 -1.17
N GLU A 33 1.57 2.41 -2.46
CA GLU A 33 2.78 2.99 -3.05
C GLU A 33 2.52 4.46 -3.38
N PHE A 34 3.50 5.32 -3.11
CA PHE A 34 3.40 6.74 -3.42
C PHE A 34 4.77 7.30 -3.79
N THR A 35 4.76 8.17 -4.80
CA THR A 35 5.90 8.97 -5.23
C THR A 35 5.57 10.44 -5.01
N ILE A 36 6.21 11.04 -4.01
CA ILE A 36 6.05 12.46 -3.68
C ILE A 36 7.16 13.23 -4.38
N ILE A 37 6.78 14.11 -5.29
CA ILE A 37 7.73 14.93 -6.06
C ILE A 37 7.90 16.31 -5.40
N GLY A 38 6.93 16.73 -4.57
CA GLY A 38 7.01 18.01 -3.84
C GLY A 38 6.84 19.25 -4.71
N GLY A 39 6.40 19.06 -5.96
CA GLY A 39 6.09 20.11 -6.93
C GLY A 39 4.59 20.23 -7.18
N SER A 40 4.21 20.16 -8.45
CA SER A 40 2.80 20.29 -8.87
C SER A 40 1.99 19.00 -8.73
N GLN A 41 2.65 17.84 -8.73
CA GLN A 41 1.97 16.55 -8.84
C GLN A 41 2.74 15.44 -8.14
N ASP A 42 2.00 14.58 -7.46
CA ASP A 42 2.45 13.35 -6.85
C ASP A 42 1.70 12.16 -7.48
N PHE A 43 2.18 10.95 -7.27
CA PHE A 43 1.58 9.73 -7.80
C PHE A 43 1.38 8.69 -6.70
N TYR A 44 0.32 7.90 -6.80
CA TYR A 44 0.02 6.86 -5.83
C TYR A 44 -0.82 5.75 -6.47
N ASP A 45 -0.70 4.55 -5.90
CA ASP A 45 -1.45 3.37 -6.29
C ASP A 45 -1.50 2.33 -5.15
N ILE A 46 -2.30 1.29 -5.37
CA ILE A 46 -2.28 0.08 -4.55
C ILE A 46 -1.65 -1.03 -5.40
N SER A 47 -0.81 -1.87 -4.78
CA SER A 47 -0.23 -3.04 -5.43
C SER A 47 -0.48 -4.30 -4.62
N VAL A 48 -0.81 -5.37 -5.34
CA VAL A 48 -0.91 -6.74 -4.81
C VAL A 48 0.01 -7.69 -5.57
N ILE A 49 1.01 -7.14 -6.29
CA ILE A 49 2.05 -7.92 -6.98
C ILE A 49 2.79 -8.82 -5.99
N ASP A 50 3.12 -8.27 -4.81
CA ASP A 50 3.74 -8.98 -3.69
C ASP A 50 2.73 -9.75 -2.83
N GLY A 51 1.55 -10.05 -3.36
CA GLY A 51 0.47 -10.76 -2.68
C GLY A 51 -0.48 -9.83 -1.92
N TYR A 52 -1.43 -10.44 -1.22
CA TYR A 52 -2.49 -9.73 -0.49
C TYR A 52 -2.60 -10.27 0.93
N ASN A 53 -2.65 -9.38 1.92
CA ASN A 53 -2.83 -9.76 3.33
C ASN A 53 -3.97 -9.02 4.03
N LEU A 54 -4.20 -7.74 3.72
CA LEU A 54 -5.21 -6.90 4.34
C LEU A 54 -5.92 -6.03 3.30
N ALA A 55 -7.24 -5.87 3.48
CA ALA A 55 -8.02 -4.95 2.67
C ALA A 55 -7.57 -3.51 2.94
N MET A 56 -7.54 -2.69 1.89
CA MET A 56 -6.99 -1.34 1.94
C MET A 56 -7.85 -0.38 1.12
N ARG A 57 -8.11 0.80 1.68
CA ARG A 57 -8.55 1.98 0.95
C ARG A 57 -7.41 3.00 0.98
N PHE A 58 -7.08 3.55 -0.17
CA PHE A 58 -6.05 4.57 -0.30
C PHE A 58 -6.63 5.78 -1.05
N SER A 59 -6.64 6.94 -0.40
CA SER A 59 -7.20 8.15 -0.96
C SER A 59 -6.24 9.31 -0.83
N CYS A 60 -6.29 10.19 -1.82
CA CYS A 60 -5.64 11.50 -1.77
C CYS A 60 -6.68 12.63 -1.79
N SER A 61 -6.45 13.68 -1.02
CA SER A 61 -7.39 14.81 -0.83
C SER A 61 -7.76 15.58 -2.10
N THR A 62 -6.98 15.45 -3.19
CA THR A 62 -7.27 16.07 -4.50
C THR A 62 -7.32 15.05 -5.64
N GLY A 63 -7.29 13.76 -5.32
CA GLY A 63 -7.31 12.66 -6.28
C GLY A 63 -8.56 11.80 -6.15
N VAL A 64 -8.51 10.62 -6.79
CA VAL A 64 -9.52 9.58 -6.63
C VAL A 64 -9.33 8.78 -5.33
N THR A 65 -10.28 7.90 -5.02
CA THR A 65 -10.15 6.94 -3.91
C THR A 65 -10.04 5.54 -4.48
N LEU A 66 -9.01 4.81 -4.08
CA LEU A 66 -8.76 3.42 -4.48
C LEU A 66 -9.29 2.47 -3.40
N ASN A 67 -10.05 1.45 -3.79
CA ASN A 67 -10.63 0.50 -2.86
C ASN A 67 -10.24 -0.94 -3.23
N CYS A 68 -9.54 -1.59 -2.31
CA CYS A 68 -8.98 -2.91 -2.54
C CYS A 68 -9.37 -3.89 -1.43
N GLY A 69 -10.46 -4.63 -1.68
CA GLY A 69 -11.03 -5.60 -0.72
C GLY A 69 -10.60 -7.06 -0.92
N SER A 70 -9.81 -7.35 -1.95
CA SER A 70 -9.42 -8.72 -2.32
C SER A 70 -8.13 -8.76 -3.12
N SER A 71 -7.54 -9.95 -3.28
CA SER A 71 -6.33 -10.17 -4.08
C SER A 71 -6.49 -9.91 -5.60
N SER A 72 -7.71 -9.94 -6.15
CA SER A 72 -8.00 -9.67 -7.56
C SER A 72 -8.67 -8.31 -7.76
N CYS A 73 -8.16 -7.31 -7.06
CA CYS A 73 -8.74 -5.98 -6.94
C CYS A 73 -8.52 -5.14 -8.21
N PRO A 74 -9.58 -4.56 -8.81
CA PRO A 74 -9.46 -3.78 -10.05
C PRO A 74 -8.67 -2.47 -9.91
N ASP A 75 -8.63 -1.89 -8.70
CA ASP A 75 -7.95 -0.63 -8.41
C ASP A 75 -6.45 -0.82 -8.07
N ALA A 76 -5.93 -2.05 -8.15
CA ALA A 76 -4.55 -2.35 -7.78
C ALA A 76 -3.76 -2.99 -8.92
N TYR A 77 -2.43 -2.82 -8.87
CA TYR A 77 -1.51 -3.57 -9.69
C TYR A 77 -1.56 -5.05 -9.35
N LEU A 78 -1.93 -5.87 -10.34
CA LEU A 78 -1.94 -7.34 -10.22
C LEU A 78 -0.66 -7.98 -10.78
N PHE A 79 0.04 -7.29 -11.68
CA PHE A 79 1.28 -7.75 -12.31
C PHE A 79 2.13 -6.55 -12.80
N PRO A 80 3.46 -6.70 -12.93
CA PRO A 80 4.37 -5.57 -13.20
C PRO A 80 4.16 -4.81 -14.51
N ASN A 81 3.54 -5.43 -15.52
CA ASN A 81 3.37 -4.85 -16.85
C ASN A 81 2.04 -4.12 -17.04
N ASP A 82 1.17 -4.12 -16.03
CA ASP A 82 0.04 -3.21 -16.00
C ASP A 82 0.60 -1.81 -15.72
N ASN A 83 0.16 -0.80 -16.46
CA ASN A 83 0.59 0.60 -16.29
C ASN A 83 -0.62 1.54 -16.11
N THR A 84 -1.78 0.98 -15.77
CA THR A 84 -3.07 1.68 -15.74
C THR A 84 -3.54 2.04 -14.33
N LYS A 85 -2.81 1.62 -13.28
CA LYS A 85 -3.26 1.72 -11.89
C LYS A 85 -2.66 2.89 -11.13
N THR A 86 -1.65 3.56 -11.70
CA THR A 86 -1.09 4.78 -11.10
C THR A 86 -2.08 5.94 -11.25
N HIS A 87 -2.40 6.55 -10.12
CA HIS A 87 -3.23 7.74 -10.06
C HIS A 87 -2.41 8.94 -9.65
N ALA A 88 -2.79 10.10 -10.17
CA ALA A 88 -2.16 11.35 -9.79
C ALA A 88 -2.92 12.04 -8.65
N CYS A 89 -2.17 12.76 -7.84
CA CYS A 89 -2.70 13.72 -6.89
C CYS A 89 -1.98 15.06 -7.06
N ASN A 90 -2.62 16.17 -6.73
CA ASN A 90 -1.91 17.45 -6.72
C ASN A 90 -0.78 17.38 -5.69
N GLY A 91 0.36 18.01 -5.97
CA GLY A 91 1.44 18.10 -5.01
C GLY A 91 1.01 18.81 -3.73
N ASN A 92 1.67 18.48 -2.62
CA ASN A 92 1.33 18.98 -1.27
C ASN A 92 -0.08 18.57 -0.78
N SER A 93 -0.63 17.50 -1.33
CA SER A 93 -1.90 16.94 -0.86
C SER A 93 -1.71 16.02 0.34
N ASN A 94 -2.77 15.88 1.14
CA ASN A 94 -2.84 14.87 2.20
C ASN A 94 -3.35 13.54 1.67
N TYR A 95 -2.85 12.46 2.26
CA TYR A 95 -3.21 11.08 1.96
C TYR A 95 -3.83 10.38 3.17
N GLN A 96 -4.70 9.42 2.93
CA GLN A 96 -5.27 8.56 3.97
C GLN A 96 -5.24 7.10 3.51
N VAL A 97 -4.62 6.25 4.33
CA VAL A 97 -4.63 4.79 4.18
C VAL A 97 -5.52 4.22 5.27
N THR A 98 -6.52 3.44 4.88
CA THR A 98 -7.44 2.77 5.80
C THR A 98 -7.37 1.27 5.60
N PHE A 99 -7.04 0.53 6.67
CA PHE A 99 -7.05 -0.93 6.67
C PHE A 99 -8.43 -1.47 7.05
N CYS A 100 -8.88 -2.53 6.38
CA CYS A 100 -10.22 -3.10 6.53
C CYS A 100 -11.33 -2.03 6.43
N PRO A 101 -11.39 -1.31 5.30
CA PRO A 101 -12.18 -0.11 5.11
C PRO A 101 -13.67 -0.34 4.82
#